data_AF-A0A1G7XS92-F1
#
_entry.id   AF-A0A1G7XS92-F1
#
_cell.length_a   1.000
_cell.length_b   1.000
_cell.length_c   1.000
_cell.angle_alpha   90.00
_cell.angle_beta   90.00
_cell.angle_gamma   90.00
#
_symmetry.space_group_name_H-M   'P 1'
#
loop_
_entity.id
_entity.type
_entity.pdbx_description
1 polymer ?
#
loop_
_entity_poly.entity_id
_entity_poly.type
_entity_poly.pdbx_seq_one_letter_code
_entity_poly.pdbx_strand_id
1 'polypeptide(L)' 'MTWYATSWQHMTEVHQQAEAEGKFAHGIAKAIDDSYPFSERSGWAYKAWLDARREYFRKNDLPLPRAKAPGPDLLTEPQL' A
#
# COMPACT_ATOMS: atom_id res chain seq x y z
N MET A 1 18.07 13.35 3.27
CA MET A 1 16.88 12.52 3.60
C MET A 1 16.91 11.27 2.74
N THR A 2 16.56 10.10 3.30
CA THR A 2 16.51 8.83 2.57
C THR A 2 15.13 8.64 1.92
N TRP A 3 15.05 7.83 0.86
CA TRP A 3 13.78 7.45 0.22
C TRP A 3 12.75 6.91 1.23
N TYR A 4 13.21 6.20 2.26
CA TYR A 4 12.40 5.70 3.35
C TYR A 4 11.75 6.83 4.16
N ALA A 5 12.55 7.80 4.62
CA ALA A 5 12.06 8.92 5.42
C ALA A 5 11.06 9.78 4.64
N THR A 6 11.32 10.03 3.35
CA THR A 6 10.40 10.74 2.46
C THR A 6 9.09 9.96 2.28
N SER A 7 9.18 8.64 2.07
CA SER A 7 8.00 7.78 1.94
C SER A 7 7.17 7.80 3.21
N TRP A 8 7.80 7.67 4.38
CA TRP A 8 7.14 7.69 5.68
C TRP A 8 6.40 9.00 5.95
N GLN A 9 7.06 10.13 5.68
CA GLN A 9 6.45 11.45 5.84
C GLN A 9 5.23 11.58 4.95
N HIS A 10 5.34 11.20 3.67
CA HIS A 10 4.23 11.26 2.74
C HIS A 10 3.04 10.36 3.16
N MET A 11 3.31 9.14 3.64
CA MET A 11 2.26 8.26 4.20
C MET A 11 1.56 8.89 5.41
N THR A 12 2.30 9.62 6.23
CA THR A 12 1.76 10.32 7.41
C THR A 12 0.83 11.45 7.00
N GLU A 13 1.24 12.27 6.03
CA GLU A 13 0.43 13.36 5.48
C GLU A 13 -0.88 12.83 4.86
N VAL A 14 -0.79 11.76 4.07
CA VAL A 14 -1.95 11.13 3.42
C VAL A 14 -2.88 10.48 4.44
N HIS A 15 -2.32 9.87 5.50
CA HIS A 15 -3.11 9.31 6.59
C HIS A 15 -3.94 10.40 7.27
N GLN A 16 -3.31 11.49 7.70
CA GLN A 16 -4.00 12.61 8.36
C GLN A 16 -5.08 13.23 7.47
N GLN A 17 -4.79 13.38 6.17
CA GLN A 17 -5.75 13.89 5.20
C GLN A 17 -6.94 12.94 5.02
N ALA A 18 -6.69 11.63 4.93
CA ALA A 18 -7.74 10.62 4.80
C ALA A 18 -8.59 10.49 6.07
N GLU A 19 -7.99 10.62 7.26
CA GLU A 19 -8.71 10.68 8.54
C GLU A 19 -9.59 11.93 8.62
N ALA A 20 -9.09 13.10 8.20
CA ALA A 20 -9.85 14.34 8.16
C ALA A 20 -11.05 14.26 7.19
N GLU A 21 -10.92 13.49 6.11
CA GLU A 21 -12.01 13.17 5.18
C GLU A 21 -13.00 12.11 5.71
N GLY A 22 -12.76 11.56 6.91
CA GLY A 22 -13.61 10.54 7.52
C GLY A 22 -13.45 9.15 6.88
N LYS A 23 -12.33 8.87 6.21
CA LYS A 23 -12.05 7.55 5.64
C LYS A 23 -11.67 6.57 6.75
N PHE A 24 -12.17 5.34 6.64
CA PHE A 24 -11.80 4.24 7.53
C PHE A 24 -10.48 3.60 7.11
N ALA A 25 -9.93 2.71 7.95
CA ALA A 25 -8.62 2.07 7.74
C ALA A 25 -8.38 1.51 6.32
N HIS A 26 -9.39 0.90 5.70
CA HIS A 26 -9.28 0.41 4.32
C HIS A 26 -9.17 1.54 3.29
N GLY A 27 -9.92 2.63 3.47
CA GLY A 27 -9.85 3.83 2.62
C GLY A 27 -8.53 4.57 2.79
N ILE A 28 -7.99 4.62 4.02
CA ILE A 28 -6.67 5.19 4.32
C ILE A 28 -5.58 4.36 3.64
N ALA A 29 -5.59 3.03 3.80
CA ALA A 29 -4.62 2.14 3.16
C ALA A 29 -4.62 2.30 1.63
N LYS A 30 -5.82 2.37 1.03
CA LYS A 30 -5.98 2.64 -0.40
C LYS A 30 -5.45 4.02 -0.81
N ALA A 31 -5.75 5.06 -0.03
CA ALA A 31 -5.28 6.42 -0.31
C ALA A 31 -3.75 6.49 -0.31
N ILE A 32 -3.10 5.84 0.66
CA ILE A 32 -1.64 5.74 0.72
C ILE A 32 -1.08 5.01 -0.51
N ASP A 33 -1.69 3.90 -0.92
CA ASP A 33 -1.24 3.15 -2.10
C ASP A 33 -1.37 3.93 -3.41
N ASP A 34 -2.46 4.69 -3.54
CA ASP A 34 -2.76 5.51 -4.71
C ASP A 34 -1.91 6.80 -4.74
N SER A 35 -1.44 7.30 -3.60
CA SER A 35 -0.70 8.57 -3.50
C SER A 35 0.81 8.46 -3.76
N TYR A 36 1.32 7.31 -4.21
CA TYR A 36 2.76 7.09 -4.42
C TYR A 36 3.45 8.29 -5.12
N PRO A 37 4.42 8.97 -4.46
CA PRO A 37 4.87 10.30 -4.86
C PRO A 37 5.98 10.30 -5.93
N PHE A 38 6.47 9.13 -6.35
CA PHE A 38 7.59 9.03 -7.30
C PHE A 38 7.11 8.63 -8.70
N SER A 39 7.92 8.96 -9.71
CA SER A 39 7.58 8.81 -11.13
C SER A 39 7.23 7.37 -11.53
N GLU A 40 8.05 6.39 -11.13
CA GLU A 40 7.83 4.99 -11.47
C GLU A 40 7.79 4.11 -10.23
N ARG A 41 6.96 3.06 -10.29
CA ARG A 41 6.94 1.97 -9.31
C ARG A 41 8.08 0.99 -9.58
N SER A 42 9.30 1.51 -9.68
CA SER A 42 10.52 0.78 -10.04
C SER A 42 11.72 1.29 -9.23
N GLY A 43 12.78 0.48 -9.15
CA GLY A 43 14.04 0.87 -8.52
C GLY A 43 14.04 0.99 -6.99
N TRP A 44 15.02 1.71 -6.47
CA TRP A 44 15.29 1.83 -5.03
C TRP A 44 14.24 2.65 -4.27
N ALA A 45 13.69 3.69 -4.91
CA ALA A 45 12.61 4.51 -4.32
C ALA A 45 11.37 3.66 -4.05
N TYR A 46 10.99 2.80 -5.00
CA TYR A 46 9.85 1.91 -4.84
C TYR A 46 10.08 0.84 -3.76
N LYS A 47 11.29 0.25 -3.69
CA LYS A 47 11.63 -0.69 -2.61
C LYS A 47 11.53 -0.04 -1.23
N ALA A 48 12.14 1.14 -1.07
CA ALA A 48 12.08 1.88 0.19
C ALA A 48 10.64 2.27 0.58
N TRP A 49 9.80 2.61 -0.40
CA TRP A 49 8.38 2.83 -0.20
C TRP A 49 7.66 1.57 0.30
N LEU A 50 7.91 0.41 -0.32
CA LEU A 50 7.29 -0.85 0.12
C LEU A 50 7.70 -1.25 1.55
N ASP A 51 8.97 -1.05 1.90
CA ASP A 51 9.46 -1.30 3.27
C ASP A 51 8.80 -0.35 4.28
N ALA A 52 8.81 0.96 4.00
CA ALA A 52 8.14 1.97 4.84
C ALA A 52 6.66 1.67 4.99
N ARG A 53 5.98 1.30 3.90
CA ARG A 53 4.55 0.97 3.87
C ARG A 53 4.24 -0.21 4.78
N ARG A 54 5.04 -1.27 4.71
CA ARG A 54 4.83 -2.48 5.52
C ARG A 54 4.93 -2.17 7.00
N GLU A 55 5.94 -1.41 7.41
CA GLU A 55 6.10 -0.98 8.80
C GLU A 55 5.01 -0.02 9.24
N TYR A 56 4.69 0.97 8.39
CA TYR A 56 3.67 1.98 8.68
C TYR A 56 2.29 1.35 8.90
N PHE A 57 1.90 0.42 8.03
CA PHE A 57 0.60 -0.24 8.15
C PHE A 57 0.54 -1.12 9.41
N ARG A 58 1.63 -1.84 9.73
CA ARG A 58 1.72 -2.61 10.97
C ARG A 58 1.63 -1.73 12.22
N LYS A 59 2.21 -0.53 12.19
CA LYS A 59 2.21 0.41 13.31
C LYS A 59 0.85 1.08 13.54
N ASN A 60 0.10 1.32 12.46
CA ASN A 60 -1.20 2.01 12.49
C ASN A 60 -2.41 1.07 12.36
N ASP A 61 -2.21 -0.25 12.52
CA ASP A 61 -3.23 -1.30 12.37
C ASP A 61 -4.03 -1.21 11.05
N LEU A 62 -3.36 -0.77 9.98
CA LEU A 62 -3.98 -0.63 8.66
C LEU A 62 -4.00 -1.99 7.94
N PRO A 63 -5.09 -2.32 7.22
CA PRO A 63 -5.14 -3.54 6.45
C PRO A 63 -4.15 -3.46 5.29
N LEU A 64 -3.12 -4.32 5.28
CA LEU A 64 -2.37 -4.56 4.04
C LEU A 64 -3.33 -5.23 3.06
N PRO A 65 -3.65 -4.62 1.91
CA PRO A 65 -4.36 -5.34 0.87
C PRO A 65 -3.49 -6.53 0.49
N ARG A 66 -3.97 -7.73 0.83
CA ARG A 66 -3.31 -8.97 0.41
C ARG A 66 -3.23 -8.89 -1.12
N ALA A 67 -2.07 -9.19 -1.69
CA ALA A 67 -1.99 -9.48 -3.11
C ALA A 67 -3.14 -10.44 -3.41
N LYS A 68 -4.04 -10.07 -4.35
CA LYS A 68 -5.20 -10.89 -4.69
C LYS A 68 -4.68 -12.32 -4.82
N ALA A 69 -5.28 -13.24 -4.05
CA ALA A 69 -4.99 -14.66 -4.25
C ALA A 69 -5.10 -14.93 -5.76
N PRO A 70 -4.17 -15.70 -6.36
CA PRO A 70 -4.32 -16.09 -7.75
C PRO A 70 -5.75 -16.57 -7.93
N GLY A 71 -6.46 -15.99 -8.91
CA GLY A 71 -7.85 -16.36 -9.18
C GLY A 71 -7.95 -17.88 -9.34
N PRO A 72 -9.15 -18.48 -9.12
CA PRO A 72 -9.31 -19.92 -9.20
C PRO A 72 -8.69 -20.44 -10.50
N ASP A 73 -7.77 -21.40 -10.38
CA ASP A 73 -7.05 -21.99 -11.50
C ASP A 73 -8.07 -22.44 -12.56
N LEU A 74 -7.98 -21.83 -13.75
CA LEU A 74 -8.83 -22.11 -14.91
C LEU A 74 -8.58 -23.51 -15.54
N LEU A 75 -7.87 -24.40 -14.86
CA LEU A 75 -7.44 -25.71 -15.35
C LEU A 75 -8.15 -26.89 -14.67
N THR A 76 -9.35 -26.68 -14.15
CA THR A 76 -10.16 -27.78 -13.58
C THR A 76 -11.40 -28.01 -14.45
N GLU A 77 -11.21 -28.56 -15.64
CA GLU A 77 -12.29 -29.24 -16.36
C GLU A 77 -12.22 -30.74 -16.01
N PRO A 78 -13.25 -31.32 -15.38
CA PRO A 78 -13.35 -32.77 -15.30
C PRO A 78 -13.68 -33.31 -16.69
N GLN A 79 -12.73 -34.04 -17.28
CA GLN A 79 -12.99 -34.83 -18.48
C GLN A 79 -14.06 -35.88 -18.18
N LEU A 80 -15.20 -35.77 -18.85
CA LEU A 80 -16.24 -36.80 -18.98
C LEU A 80 -16.18 -37.40 -20.38
#